data_AF-A0A2J8WN36-F1
#
_entry.id   AF-A0A2J8WN36-F1
#
_cell.length_a   1.000
_cell.length_b   1.000
_cell.length_c   1.000
_cell.angle_alpha   90.00
_cell.angle_beta   90.00
_cell.angle_gamma   90.00
#
_symmetry.space_group_name_H-M   'P 1'
#
loop_
_entity.id
_entity.type
_entity.pdbx_description
1 polymer ?
#
loop_
_entity_poly.entity_id
_entity_poly.type
_entity_poly.pdbx_seq_one_letter_code
_entity_poly.pdbx_strand_id
1 'polypeptide(L)'
;MTEDSQRNFRSVYYEKVGFRGVEEKKSLEILLKDDRLDTEKLCTFSQRFPLPSMYRALVWKVLLGILPPHHESHAKVMMYRKEQYLDVLHALKVVRFVSDATPQAEVYLRMYQLESGKLPRSPSFPLEPEDEVFLAIAKAMEEMVEDSVDCYWITR
;
A
#
# COMPACT_ATOMS: atom_id res chain seq x y z
N MET A 1 11.45 33.73 29.68
CA MET A 1 10.60 32.72 30.34
C MET A 1 9.88 31.98 29.24
N THR A 2 10.31 30.77 28.93
CA THR A 2 9.69 29.93 27.92
C THR A 2 8.37 29.44 28.50
N GLU A 3 7.27 30.04 28.06
CA GLU A 3 5.94 29.47 28.22
C GLU A 3 5.96 28.09 27.59
N ASP A 4 6.13 27.05 28.41
CA ASP A 4 5.79 25.68 28.04
C ASP A 4 4.30 25.72 27.67
N SER A 5 4.04 25.86 26.38
CA SER A 5 2.74 25.61 25.77
C SER A 5 2.23 24.31 26.40
N GLN A 6 1.21 24.43 27.24
CA GLN A 6 0.60 23.34 27.99
C GLN A 6 0.49 22.11 27.08
N ARG A 7 1.38 21.13 27.26
CA ARG A 7 1.20 19.81 26.64
C ARG A 7 -0.20 19.37 27.02
N ASN A 8 -1.06 19.18 26.01
CA ASN A 8 -2.49 18.96 26.18
C ASN A 8 -2.71 17.93 27.30
N PHE A 9 -3.33 18.32 28.41
CA PHE A 9 -3.49 17.44 29.58
C PHE A 9 -4.11 16.09 29.18
N ARG A 10 -4.96 16.10 28.13
CA ARG A 10 -5.54 14.89 27.53
C ARG A 10 -4.51 13.98 26.89
N SER A 11 -3.53 14.50 26.12
CA SER A 11 -2.51 13.66 25.49
C SER A 11 -1.62 13.00 26.54
N VAL A 12 -1.24 13.74 27.58
CA VAL A 12 -0.46 13.23 28.71
C VAL A 12 -1.22 12.13 29.47
N TYR A 13 -2.53 12.31 29.69
CA TYR A 13 -3.35 11.28 30.32
C TYR A 13 -3.41 10.01 29.47
N TYR A 14 -3.72 10.13 28.17
CA TYR A 14 -3.79 8.97 27.27
C TYR A 14 -2.44 8.25 27.18
N GLU A 15 -1.33 8.97 27.10
CA GLU A 15 0.00 8.37 27.09
C GLU A 15 0.31 7.59 28.39
N LYS A 16 -0.03 8.16 29.55
CA LYS A 16 0.14 7.50 30.86
C LYS A 16 -0.69 6.23 31.00
N VAL A 17 -1.89 6.18 30.41
CA VAL A 17 -2.76 5.01 30.44
C VAL A 17 -2.54 4.05 29.25
N GLY A 18 -1.46 4.24 28.46
CA GLY A 18 -1.04 3.34 27.39
C GLY A 18 -1.66 3.60 26.01
N PHE A 19 -2.53 4.62 25.88
CA PHE A 19 -3.15 5.04 24.63
C PHE A 19 -2.30 6.11 23.93
N ARG A 20 -1.20 5.70 23.28
CA ARG A 20 -0.38 6.58 22.45
C ARG A 20 -1.03 6.80 21.07
N GLY A 21 -0.76 7.92 20.40
CA GLY A 21 -1.18 8.11 19.01
C GLY A 21 -2.60 8.66 18.81
N VAL A 22 -3.34 8.99 19.89
CA VAL A 22 -4.75 9.39 19.80
C VAL A 22 -4.94 10.74 19.12
N GLU A 23 -4.05 11.70 19.36
CA GLU A 23 -4.12 13.02 18.73
C GLU A 23 -3.63 12.97 17.28
N GLU A 24 -2.63 12.15 17.01
CA GLU A 24 -2.08 11.88 15.69
C GLU A 24 -3.13 11.24 14.78
N LYS A 25 -3.85 10.22 15.29
CA LYS A 25 -4.96 9.60 14.56
C LYS A 25 -6.05 10.63 14.20
N LYS A 26 -6.46 11.47 15.15
CA LYS A 26 -7.46 12.52 14.89
C LYS A 26 -6.97 13.53 13.87
N SER A 27 -5.69 13.89 13.94
CA SER A 27 -5.06 14.81 12.98
C SER A 27 -5.05 14.22 11.58
N LEU A 28 -4.74 12.93 11.43
CA LEU A 28 -4.83 12.23 10.15
C LEU A 28 -6.29 12.15 9.66
N GLU A 29 -7.25 11.84 10.52
CA GLU A 29 -8.68 11.80 10.16
C GLU A 29 -9.19 13.15 9.67
N ILE A 30 -8.63 14.27 10.14
CA ILE A 30 -8.95 15.60 9.60
C ILE A 30 -8.44 15.73 8.16
N LEU A 31 -7.19 15.34 7.89
CA LEU A 31 -6.61 15.35 6.54
C LEU A 31 -7.37 14.45 5.56
N LEU A 32 -7.89 13.32 6.04
CA LEU A 32 -8.61 12.34 5.23
C LEU A 32 -10.07 12.73 4.94
N LYS A 33 -10.60 13.78 5.57
CA LYS A 33 -11.97 14.28 5.34
C LYS A 33 -12.06 15.28 4.18
N ASP A 34 -10.92 15.80 3.72
CA ASP A 34 -10.90 16.75 2.61
C ASP A 34 -11.37 16.09 1.30
N ASP A 35 -12.18 16.80 0.52
CA ASP A 35 -12.68 16.28 -0.77
C ASP A 35 -11.55 15.91 -1.74
N ARG A 36 -10.48 16.69 -1.66
CA ARG A 36 -9.21 16.46 -2.34
C ARG A 36 -8.11 16.34 -1.28
N LEU A 37 -7.53 15.15 -1.19
CA LEU A 37 -6.44 14.86 -0.27
C LEU A 37 -5.20 15.68 -0.61
N ASP A 38 -4.65 16.34 0.42
CA ASP A 38 -3.39 17.06 0.34
C ASP A 38 -2.21 16.08 0.51
N THR A 39 -1.62 15.67 -0.62
CA THR A 39 -0.54 14.69 -0.65
C THR A 39 0.72 15.18 0.06
N GLU A 40 0.99 16.49 0.06
CA GLU A 40 2.15 17.07 0.74
C GLU A 40 2.00 16.99 2.26
N LYS A 41 0.81 17.32 2.77
CA LYS A 41 0.49 17.15 4.21
C LYS A 41 0.51 15.68 4.62
N LEU A 42 -0.01 14.77 3.80
CA LEU A 42 0.04 13.32 4.08
C LEU A 42 1.47 12.80 4.11
N CYS A 43 2.35 13.27 3.21
CA CYS A 43 3.77 12.93 3.21
C CYS A 43 4.45 13.44 4.49
N THR A 44 4.23 14.71 4.84
CA THR A 44 4.77 15.33 6.05
C THR A 44 4.30 14.62 7.31
N PHE A 45 3.02 14.22 7.36
CA PHE A 45 2.48 13.43 8.46
C PHE A 45 3.18 12.07 8.55
N SER A 46 3.32 11.35 7.44
CA SER A 46 3.92 10.00 7.39
C SER A 46 5.41 10.00 7.75
N GLN A 47 6.12 11.10 7.49
CA GLN A 47 7.51 11.27 7.90
C GLN A 47 7.65 11.55 9.40
N ARG A 48 6.64 12.18 10.03
CA ARG A 48 6.69 12.61 11.44
C ARG A 48 6.07 11.60 12.40
N PHE A 49 5.07 10.85 11.95
CA PHE A 49 4.26 9.99 12.79
C PHE A 49 4.00 8.63 12.14
N PRO A 50 3.96 7.54 12.91
CA PRO A 50 3.58 6.24 12.38
C PRO A 50 2.11 6.25 11.94
N LEU A 51 1.83 5.68 10.76
CA LEU A 51 0.47 5.58 10.25
C LEU A 51 -0.37 4.57 11.08
N PRO A 52 -1.56 4.96 11.55
CA PRO A 52 -2.51 4.01 12.15
C PRO A 52 -2.81 2.86 11.19
N SER A 53 -2.81 1.61 11.67
CA SER A 53 -2.91 0.43 10.81
C SER A 53 -4.12 0.45 9.86
N MET A 54 -5.28 0.92 10.34
CA MET A 54 -6.50 1.02 9.53
C MET A 54 -6.41 2.00 8.35
N TYR A 55 -5.50 2.97 8.39
CA TYR A 55 -5.34 3.98 7.32
C TYR A 55 -4.08 3.77 6.48
N ARG A 56 -3.20 2.83 6.88
CA ARG A 56 -1.92 2.62 6.22
C ARG A 56 -2.07 2.33 4.73
N ALA A 57 -2.90 1.35 4.37
CA ALA A 57 -3.13 0.97 2.97
C ALA A 57 -3.69 2.13 2.14
N LEU A 58 -4.66 2.90 2.69
CA LEU A 58 -5.23 4.06 2.00
C LEU A 58 -4.16 5.14 1.73
N VAL A 59 -3.41 5.53 2.76
CA VAL A 59 -2.39 6.58 2.65
C VAL A 59 -1.29 6.15 1.69
N TRP A 60 -0.83 4.90 1.76
CA TRP A 60 0.15 4.35 0.82
C TRP A 60 -0.37 4.38 -0.63
N LYS A 61 -1.60 3.94 -0.88
CA LYS A 61 -2.19 4.00 -2.23
C LYS A 61 -2.26 5.42 -2.79
N VAL A 62 -2.55 6.42 -1.97
CA VAL A 62 -2.59 7.82 -2.40
C VAL A 62 -1.17 8.35 -2.65
N LEU A 63 -0.22 8.12 -1.75
CA LEU A 63 1.16 8.61 -1.88
C LEU A 63 1.93 7.95 -3.04
N LEU A 64 1.64 6.68 -3.33
CA LEU A 64 2.20 5.94 -4.48
C LEU A 64 1.50 6.27 -5.81
N GLY A 65 0.45 7.10 -5.79
CA GLY A 65 -0.30 7.48 -6.99
C GLY A 65 -1.17 6.36 -7.58
N ILE A 66 -1.43 5.29 -6.82
CA ILE A 66 -2.37 4.23 -7.18
C ILE A 66 -3.80 4.78 -7.17
N LEU A 67 -4.09 5.59 -6.14
CA LEU A 67 -5.33 6.34 -6.00
C LEU A 67 -5.10 7.84 -6.26
N PRO A 68 -6.00 8.53 -6.97
CA PRO A 68 -5.93 9.97 -7.14
C PRO A 68 -6.23 10.69 -5.81
N PRO A 69 -5.88 11.98 -5.67
CA PRO A 69 -6.18 12.74 -4.46
C PRO A 69 -7.69 12.98 -4.23
N HIS A 70 -8.54 12.89 -5.27
CA HIS A 70 -9.99 13.06 -5.14
C HIS A 70 -10.65 11.77 -4.68
N HIS A 71 -11.25 11.76 -3.49
CA HIS A 71 -11.83 10.54 -2.88
C HIS A 71 -12.97 9.94 -3.71
N GLU A 72 -13.78 10.77 -4.37
CA GLU A 72 -14.93 10.33 -5.16
C GLU A 72 -14.52 9.38 -6.30
N SER A 73 -13.29 9.55 -6.80
CA SER A 73 -12.75 8.72 -7.89
C SER A 73 -12.18 7.39 -7.41
N HIS A 74 -11.99 7.19 -6.10
CA HIS A 74 -11.25 6.03 -5.57
C HIS A 74 -11.92 4.72 -5.96
N ALA A 75 -13.24 4.61 -5.79
CA ALA A 75 -13.98 3.39 -6.13
C ALA A 75 -13.83 3.04 -7.62
N LYS A 76 -13.95 4.04 -8.50
CA LYS A 76 -13.81 3.86 -9.95
C LYS A 76 -12.38 3.49 -10.36
N VAL A 77 -11.37 4.15 -9.77
CA VAL A 77 -9.98 3.82 -10.06
C VAL A 77 -9.64 2.41 -9.56
N MET A 78 -10.08 2.03 -8.35
CA MET A 78 -9.86 0.67 -7.85
C MET A 78 -10.58 -0.38 -8.68
N MET A 79 -11.73 -0.07 -9.28
CA MET A 79 -12.40 -0.96 -10.23
C MET A 79 -11.48 -1.26 -11.42
N TYR A 80 -10.90 -0.24 -12.06
CA TYR A 80 -9.95 -0.43 -13.16
C TYR A 80 -8.69 -1.19 -12.75
N ARG A 81 -8.16 -0.90 -11.56
CA ARG A 81 -7.00 -1.61 -10.99
C ARG A 81 -7.29 -3.09 -10.74
N LYS A 82 -8.51 -3.41 -10.32
CA LYS A 82 -8.98 -4.78 -10.12
C LYS A 82 -9.19 -5.50 -11.45
N GLU A 83 -9.79 -4.87 -12.43
CA GLU A 83 -9.96 -5.43 -13.78
C GLU A 83 -8.59 -5.77 -14.39
N GLN A 84 -7.66 -4.82 -14.38
CA GLN A 84 -6.29 -5.04 -14.86
C GLN A 84 -5.57 -6.17 -14.12
N TYR A 85 -5.70 -6.24 -12.79
CA TYR A 85 -5.15 -7.33 -11.98
C TYR A 85 -5.67 -8.69 -12.45
N LEU A 86 -6.99 -8.81 -12.64
CA LEU A 86 -7.64 -10.05 -13.05
C LEU A 86 -7.27 -10.44 -14.48
N ASP A 87 -7.17 -9.49 -15.40
CA ASP A 87 -6.81 -9.75 -16.80
C ASP A 87 -5.37 -10.29 -16.91
N VAL A 88 -4.43 -9.66 -16.21
CA VAL A 88 -3.02 -10.10 -16.19
C VAL A 88 -2.88 -11.47 -15.52
N LEU A 89 -3.56 -11.68 -14.38
CA LEU A 89 -3.57 -12.97 -13.69
C LEU A 89 -4.16 -14.07 -14.59
N HIS A 90 -5.26 -13.78 -15.28
CA HIS A 90 -5.90 -14.72 -16.19
C HIS A 90 -4.97 -15.06 -17.35
N ALA A 91 -4.32 -14.06 -17.97
CA ALA A 91 -3.37 -14.29 -19.05
C ALA A 91 -2.24 -15.24 -18.61
N LEU A 92 -1.66 -15.05 -17.42
CA LEU A 92 -0.62 -15.92 -16.87
C LEU A 92 -1.10 -17.36 -16.63
N LYS A 93 -2.36 -17.55 -16.19
CA LYS A 93 -2.96 -18.89 -16.07
C LYS A 93 -3.13 -19.55 -17.44
N VAL A 94 -3.59 -18.81 -18.45
CA VAL A 94 -3.77 -19.31 -19.82
C VAL A 94 -2.44 -19.74 -20.43
N VAL A 95 -1.37 -18.95 -20.24
CA VAL A 95 -0.01 -19.30 -20.70
C VAL A 95 0.74 -20.26 -19.77
N ARG A 96 0.07 -20.75 -18.70
CA ARG A 96 0.58 -21.74 -17.75
C ARG A 96 1.84 -21.31 -16.98
N PHE A 97 2.00 -20.00 -16.76
CA PHE A 97 3.07 -19.46 -15.93
C PHE A 97 2.77 -19.55 -14.44
N VAL A 98 1.49 -19.52 -14.08
CA VAL A 98 1.02 -19.62 -12.69
C VAL A 98 -0.12 -20.63 -12.61
N SER A 99 -0.27 -21.21 -11.42
CA SER A 99 -1.35 -22.14 -11.07
C SER A 99 -1.88 -21.79 -9.68
N ASP A 100 -2.94 -22.47 -9.25
CA ASP A 100 -3.48 -22.26 -7.90
C ASP A 100 -2.54 -22.77 -6.79
N ALA A 101 -1.49 -23.53 -7.14
CA ALA A 101 -0.44 -23.95 -6.23
C ALA A 101 0.75 -22.96 -6.17
N THR A 102 0.79 -21.95 -7.05
CA THR A 102 1.88 -20.97 -7.08
C THR A 102 1.76 -20.00 -5.90
N PRO A 103 2.82 -19.77 -5.11
CA PRO A 103 2.79 -18.81 -4.02
C PRO A 103 2.41 -17.41 -4.49
N GLN A 104 1.64 -16.68 -3.68
CA GLN A 104 1.07 -15.40 -4.08
C GLN A 104 2.16 -14.34 -4.43
N ALA A 105 3.27 -14.31 -3.68
CA ALA A 105 4.39 -13.43 -3.98
C ALA A 105 5.04 -13.73 -5.35
N GLU A 106 5.09 -15.01 -5.75
CA GLU A 106 5.56 -15.39 -7.08
C GLU A 106 4.55 -15.02 -8.16
N VAL A 107 3.24 -15.11 -7.86
CA VAL A 107 2.19 -14.61 -8.76
C VAL A 107 2.39 -13.11 -9.02
N TYR A 108 2.60 -12.30 -7.99
CA TYR A 108 2.88 -10.87 -8.15
C TYR A 108 4.12 -10.60 -9.00
N LEU A 109 5.19 -11.36 -8.80
CA LEU A 109 6.40 -11.24 -9.63
C LEU A 109 6.10 -11.53 -11.11
N ARG A 110 5.37 -12.62 -11.41
CA ARG A 110 5.02 -12.96 -12.80
C ARG A 110 4.09 -11.92 -13.42
N MET A 111 3.17 -11.35 -12.65
CA MET A 111 2.33 -10.24 -13.09
C MET A 111 3.16 -9.01 -13.44
N TYR A 112 4.08 -8.62 -12.57
CA TYR A 112 5.00 -7.50 -12.81
C TYR A 112 5.88 -7.71 -14.04
N GLN A 113 6.43 -8.91 -14.22
CA GLN A 113 7.22 -9.27 -15.41
C GLN A 113 6.40 -9.21 -16.70
N LEU A 114 5.14 -9.67 -16.68
CA LEU A 114 4.26 -9.57 -17.85
C LEU A 114 3.97 -8.10 -18.21
N GLU A 115 3.60 -7.28 -17.23
CA GLU A 115 3.28 -5.87 -17.47
C GLU A 115 4.50 -5.02 -17.87
N SER A 116 5.69 -5.39 -17.41
CA SER A 116 6.95 -4.74 -17.79
C SER A 116 7.54 -5.27 -19.12
N GLY A 117 6.91 -6.28 -19.74
CA GLY A 117 7.39 -6.90 -20.97
C GLY A 117 8.65 -7.74 -20.78
N LYS A 118 8.97 -8.11 -19.54
CA LYS A 118 10.14 -8.92 -19.15
C LYS A 118 9.79 -10.37 -18.80
N LEU A 119 8.58 -10.83 -19.09
CA LEU A 119 8.18 -12.22 -18.81
C LEU A 119 9.13 -13.19 -19.55
N PRO A 120 9.80 -14.12 -18.83
CA PRO A 120 10.72 -15.04 -19.48
C PRO A 120 9.97 -16.02 -20.40
N ARG A 121 10.70 -16.75 -21.23
CA ARG A 121 10.10 -17.73 -22.16
C ARG A 121 9.56 -18.96 -21.46
N SER A 122 10.11 -19.29 -20.29
CA SER A 122 9.66 -20.42 -19.47
C SER A 122 9.65 -20.04 -17.98
N PRO A 123 8.76 -20.62 -17.18
CA PRO A 123 8.70 -20.37 -15.73
C PRO A 123 9.93 -20.93 -14.98
N SER A 124 10.64 -21.88 -15.61
CA SER A 124 11.88 -22.48 -15.08
C SER A 124 13.12 -21.61 -15.28
N PHE A 125 12.99 -20.45 -15.94
CA PHE A 125 14.12 -19.56 -16.15
C PHE A 125 14.59 -19.03 -14.79
N PRO A 126 15.91 -18.98 -14.51
CA PRO A 126 16.44 -18.45 -13.26
C PRO A 126 15.97 -17.02 -13.01
N LEU A 127 15.73 -16.69 -11.74
CA LEU A 127 15.40 -15.34 -11.33
C LEU A 127 16.62 -14.43 -11.48
N GLU A 128 16.40 -13.21 -11.95
CA GLU A 128 17.43 -12.17 -11.91
C GLU A 128 17.52 -11.58 -10.49
N PRO A 129 18.66 -10.96 -10.11
CA PRO A 129 18.80 -10.37 -8.78
C PRO A 129 17.70 -9.34 -8.44
N GLU A 130 17.20 -8.60 -9.44
CA GLU A 130 16.08 -7.67 -9.30
C GLU A 130 14.76 -8.39 -8.93
N ASP A 131 14.54 -9.58 -9.49
CA ASP A 131 13.35 -10.40 -9.21
C ASP A 131 13.37 -10.92 -7.76
N GLU A 132 14.54 -11.26 -7.24
CA GLU A 132 14.70 -11.70 -5.85
C GLU A 132 14.39 -10.58 -4.85
N VAL A 133 14.80 -9.35 -5.17
CA VAL A 133 14.47 -8.16 -4.37
C VAL A 133 12.95 -7.92 -4.40
N PHE A 134 12.34 -7.97 -5.58
CA PHE A 134 10.89 -7.84 -5.70
C PHE A 134 10.16 -8.91 -4.88
N LEU A 135 10.59 -10.16 -4.97
CA LEU A 135 9.98 -11.27 -4.24
C LEU A 135 10.11 -11.11 -2.72
N ALA A 136 11.23 -10.59 -2.23
CA ALA A 136 11.41 -10.29 -0.82
C ALA A 136 10.46 -9.18 -0.34
N ILE A 137 10.28 -8.12 -1.12
CA ILE A 137 9.34 -7.04 -0.82
C ILE A 137 7.89 -7.57 -0.86
N ALA A 138 7.54 -8.35 -1.88
CA ALA A 138 6.20 -8.95 -2.04
C ALA A 138 5.81 -9.80 -0.81
N LYS A 139 6.72 -10.65 -0.33
CA LYS A 139 6.51 -11.45 0.88
C LYS A 139 6.30 -10.59 2.13
N ALA A 140 7.04 -9.49 2.27
CA ALA A 140 6.85 -8.56 3.39
C ALA A 140 5.50 -7.82 3.27
N MET A 141 5.10 -7.46 2.07
CA MET A 141 3.85 -6.75 1.79
C MET A 141 2.61 -7.60 2.07
N GLU A 142 2.66 -8.91 1.83
CA GLU A 142 1.57 -9.85 2.16
C GLU A 142 1.21 -9.85 3.65
N GLU A 143 2.20 -9.66 4.53
CA GLU A 143 1.99 -9.56 5.98
C GLU A 143 1.43 -8.19 6.41
N MET A 144 1.50 -7.18 5.54
CA MET A 144 1.11 -5.80 5.85
C MET A 144 -0.22 -5.37 5.23
N VAL A 145 -0.61 -6.00 4.12
CA VAL A 145 -1.79 -5.63 3.31
C VAL A 145 -2.59 -6.89 2.97
N GLU A 146 -3.79 -7.00 3.53
CA GLU A 146 -4.65 -8.19 3.41
C GLU A 146 -5.28 -8.36 2.02
N ASP A 147 -5.65 -7.25 1.35
CA ASP A 147 -6.26 -7.32 0.02
C ASP A 147 -5.19 -7.57 -1.06
N SER A 148 -5.39 -8.61 -1.86
CA SER A 148 -4.39 -9.04 -2.84
C SER A 148 -4.19 -8.06 -4.00
N VAL A 149 -5.22 -7.31 -4.36
CA VAL A 149 -5.14 -6.28 -5.41
C VAL A 149 -4.33 -5.11 -4.89
N ASP A 150 -4.66 -4.60 -3.70
CA ASP A 150 -3.91 -3.55 -3.03
C ASP A 150 -2.44 -3.96 -2.80
N CYS A 151 -2.20 -5.19 -2.31
CA CYS A 151 -0.87 -5.72 -2.08
C CYS A 151 -0.03 -5.73 -3.36
N TYR A 152 -0.58 -6.21 -4.48
CA TYR A 152 0.10 -6.16 -5.78
C TYR A 152 0.46 -4.74 -6.19
N TRP A 153 -0.53 -3.83 -6.17
CA TRP A 153 -0.33 -2.47 -6.66
C TRP A 153 0.64 -1.66 -5.80
N ILE A 154 0.69 -1.92 -4.49
CA ILE A 154 1.65 -1.26 -3.58
C ILE A 154 3.07 -1.84 -3.72
N THR A 155 3.18 -3.13 -4.05
CA THR A 155 4.49 -3.79 -4.23
C THR A 155 5.18 -3.39 -5.54
N ARG A 156 4.37 -3.09 -6.57
CA ARG A 156 4.81 -2.77 -7.93
C ARG A 156 5.65 -1.48 -8.03
#